data_AF-E5A6H0-F1
#
_entry.id   AF-E5A6H0-F1
#
_cell.length_a   1.000
_cell.length_b   1.000
_cell.length_c   1.000
_cell.angle_alpha   90.00
_cell.angle_beta   90.00
_cell.angle_gamma   90.00
#
_symmetry.space_group_name_H-M   'P 1'
#
loop_
_entity.id
_entity.type
_entity.pdbx_description
1 polymer ?
#
loop_
_entity_poly.entity_id
_entity_poly.type
_entity_poly.pdbx_seq_one_letter_code
_entity_poly.pdbx_strand_id
1 'polypeptide(L)'
;MFGVAQIVYYATCVAWAAIFYQVYLKEFFATTLGFGRIVQSIDEFPYTCRRVEHPRLEACEDIWLDNEARTLYAACAGTKGRLAWSQAVGKLNVTGRRPGGSELIALDIDYPGHDNLFNMRAIKPVGYTGATGDGTLDLLGFDAQILDGDTIQFYFVNQRPPIGPFNNVIDASKIGANSTIEVFEMRRSEDQMRHLRTIWSPDQVHTPNRVAALGDGAFLVTNDHSVRSGWRILLDPIIGGGNVAYCDGNGQCHDAFSRDEKMANLAPSAPHNQAKFNTWMSAYLAKIEHLMPKLKLKFPNGLARGFDGLFYLPSTVDGQIRVLALKDDKTLQQIDTIRVGMPLDNVSPDAKGDLYVPGFPNLQSVKGFGDPYGQPAPATIWRIRKTVDANADGVRSVDYRIEKVIEDKDSKVIAGATTVRHDARTGRLFIAAAVYPFLVVCEPHSS
;
A
#
# COMPACT_ATOMS: atom_id res chain seq x y z
N MET A 1 -16.73 -54.47 -2.34
CA MET A 1 -17.09 -53.57 -3.45
C MET A 1 -17.80 -52.37 -2.86
N PHE A 2 -17.34 -51.15 -3.15
CA PHE A 2 -18.10 -49.95 -2.80
C PHE A 2 -19.43 -49.95 -3.57
N GLY A 3 -20.52 -49.60 -2.90
CA GLY A 3 -21.81 -49.41 -3.58
C GLY A 3 -21.76 -48.19 -4.51
N VAL A 4 -22.58 -48.19 -5.57
CA VAL A 4 -22.66 -47.09 -6.54
C VAL A 4 -22.84 -45.72 -5.85
N ALA A 5 -23.66 -45.65 -4.79
CA ALA A 5 -23.86 -44.44 -4.01
C ALA A 5 -22.58 -43.93 -3.30
N GLN A 6 -21.75 -44.84 -2.77
CA GLN A 6 -20.46 -44.48 -2.16
C GLN A 6 -19.48 -43.95 -3.23
N ILE A 7 -19.45 -44.60 -4.40
CA ILE A 7 -18.62 -44.15 -5.53
C ILE A 7 -19.02 -42.73 -5.96
N VAL A 8 -20.32 -42.47 -6.12
CA VAL A 8 -20.84 -41.14 -6.48
C VAL A 8 -20.52 -40.09 -5.41
N TYR A 9 -20.66 -40.43 -4.12
CA TYR A 9 -20.31 -39.54 -3.02
C TYR A 9 -18.83 -39.14 -3.06
N TYR A 10 -17.92 -40.12 -3.12
CA TYR A 10 -16.48 -39.83 -3.16
C TYR A 10 -16.08 -39.08 -4.44
N ALA A 11 -16.63 -39.45 -5.59
CA ALA A 11 -16.38 -38.73 -6.84
C ALA A 11 -16.83 -37.27 -6.75
N THR A 12 -17.97 -37.00 -6.12
CA THR A 12 -18.49 -35.65 -5.90
C THR A 12 -17.59 -34.87 -4.95
N CYS A 13 -17.16 -35.46 -3.82
CA CYS A 13 -16.23 -34.83 -2.89
C CYS A 13 -14.89 -34.48 -3.57
N VAL A 14 -14.32 -35.41 -4.35
CA VAL A 14 -13.08 -35.18 -5.10
C VAL A 14 -13.27 -34.07 -6.14
N ALA A 15 -14.39 -34.06 -6.87
CA ALA A 15 -14.69 -33.01 -7.84
C ALA A 15 -14.79 -31.63 -7.16
N TRP A 16 -15.51 -31.51 -6.05
CA TRP A 16 -15.60 -30.26 -5.28
C TRP A 16 -14.25 -29.82 -4.71
N ALA A 17 -13.46 -30.75 -4.15
CA ALA A 17 -12.13 -30.45 -3.66
C ALA A 17 -11.18 -29.99 -4.79
N ALA A 18 -11.25 -30.62 -5.96
CA ALA A 18 -10.47 -30.24 -7.13
C ALA A 18 -10.87 -28.86 -7.66
N ILE A 19 -12.17 -28.55 -7.72
CA ILE A 19 -12.68 -27.21 -8.09
C ILE A 19 -12.20 -26.17 -7.07
N PHE A 20 -12.36 -26.44 -5.78
CA PHE A 20 -11.91 -25.54 -4.72
C PHE A 20 -10.40 -25.29 -4.79
N TYR A 21 -9.62 -26.34 -5.05
CA TYR A 21 -8.18 -26.22 -5.23
C TYR A 21 -7.83 -25.35 -6.45
N GLN A 22 -8.39 -25.67 -7.63
CA GLN A 22 -8.06 -24.97 -8.87
C GLN A 22 -8.51 -23.51 -8.87
N VAL A 23 -9.65 -23.20 -8.24
CA VAL A 23 -10.24 -21.85 -8.27
C VAL A 23 -9.71 -20.95 -7.14
N TYR A 24 -9.46 -21.51 -5.95
CA TYR A 24 -9.13 -20.69 -4.77
C TYR A 24 -7.73 -20.98 -4.23
N LEU A 25 -7.41 -22.24 -3.93
CA LEU A 25 -6.17 -22.55 -3.21
C LEU A 25 -4.92 -22.41 -4.07
N LYS A 26 -4.99 -22.77 -5.35
CA LYS A 26 -3.83 -22.72 -6.26
C LYS A 26 -3.25 -21.31 -6.34
N GLU A 27 -4.11 -20.32 -6.59
CA GLU A 27 -3.71 -18.92 -6.64
C GLU A 27 -3.23 -18.42 -5.28
N PHE A 28 -3.89 -18.81 -4.19
CA PHE A 28 -3.42 -18.48 -2.84
C PHE A 28 -2.00 -19.01 -2.56
N PHE A 29 -1.72 -20.28 -2.87
CA PHE A 29 -0.40 -20.87 -2.66
C PHE A 29 0.67 -20.24 -3.56
N ALA A 30 0.38 -20.10 -4.86
CA ALA A 30 1.35 -19.57 -5.82
C ALA A 30 1.56 -18.07 -5.67
N THR A 31 0.48 -17.28 -5.61
CA THR A 31 0.53 -15.83 -5.54
C THR A 31 0.80 -15.37 -4.10
N THR A 32 -0.08 -15.67 -3.15
CA THR A 32 0.02 -15.13 -1.78
C THR A 32 1.20 -15.70 -1.00
N LEU A 33 1.41 -17.03 -1.01
CA LEU A 33 2.50 -17.65 -0.25
C LEU A 33 3.83 -17.70 -1.01
N GLY A 34 3.79 -17.56 -2.33
CA GLY A 34 4.98 -17.63 -3.19
C GLY A 34 5.53 -19.04 -3.42
N PHE A 35 4.69 -20.08 -3.30
CA PHE A 35 5.14 -21.46 -3.49
C PHE A 35 5.57 -21.69 -4.94
N GLY A 36 6.80 -22.17 -5.12
CA GLY A 36 7.43 -22.36 -6.43
C GLY A 36 7.92 -21.07 -7.09
N ARG A 37 7.83 -19.92 -6.42
CA ARG A 37 8.36 -18.65 -6.95
C ARG A 37 9.89 -18.68 -6.93
N ILE A 38 10.48 -18.38 -8.08
CA ILE A 38 11.91 -18.10 -8.18
C ILE A 38 12.14 -16.64 -7.82
N VAL A 39 12.91 -16.42 -6.76
CA VAL A 39 13.35 -15.09 -6.31
C VAL A 39 14.80 -14.93 -6.76
N GLN A 40 15.07 -13.85 -7.47
CA GLN A 40 16.35 -13.54 -8.13
C GLN A 40 17.30 -12.81 -7.18
N SER A 41 18.59 -13.00 -7.43
CA SER A 41 19.62 -12.25 -6.71
C SER A 41 19.64 -10.80 -7.17
N ILE A 42 19.97 -9.89 -6.26
CA ILE A 42 20.13 -8.47 -6.57
C ILE A 42 21.21 -8.22 -7.63
N ASP A 43 22.19 -9.11 -7.71
CA ASP A 43 23.31 -9.03 -8.67
C ASP A 43 22.88 -9.30 -10.13
N GLU A 44 21.65 -9.78 -10.36
CA GLU A 44 21.07 -9.99 -11.70
C GLU A 44 20.50 -8.71 -12.32
N PHE A 45 20.42 -7.61 -11.56
CA PHE A 45 19.78 -6.37 -11.98
C PHE A 45 20.81 -5.24 -12.19
N PRO A 46 20.56 -4.31 -13.13
CA PRO A 46 21.51 -3.27 -13.50
C PRO A 46 21.47 -2.08 -12.53
N TYR A 47 21.67 -2.35 -11.24
CA TYR A 47 21.64 -1.36 -10.17
C TYR A 47 22.76 -1.59 -9.17
N THR A 48 23.27 -0.49 -8.62
CA THR A 48 24.11 -0.51 -7.41
C THR A 48 23.31 0.09 -6.27
N CYS A 49 23.01 -0.73 -5.27
CA CYS A 49 22.20 -0.33 -4.13
C CYS A 49 23.03 -0.17 -2.86
N ARG A 50 22.63 0.76 -2.00
CA ARG A 50 23.16 0.92 -0.64
C ARG A 50 22.07 1.32 0.34
N ARG A 51 22.28 0.97 1.61
CA ARG A 51 21.45 1.48 2.71
C ARG A 51 21.84 2.91 3.06
N VAL A 52 20.85 3.71 3.44
CA VAL A 52 21.00 5.01 4.07
C VAL A 52 20.59 4.83 5.52
N GLU A 53 21.58 4.64 6.39
CA GLU A 53 21.38 4.26 7.78
C GLU A 53 21.51 5.47 8.69
N HIS A 54 20.44 5.79 9.42
CA HIS A 54 20.43 6.84 10.43
C HIS A 54 19.27 6.56 11.41
N PRO A 55 19.39 6.82 12.72
CA PRO A 55 18.32 6.57 13.70
C PRO A 55 16.98 7.25 13.41
N ARG A 56 16.99 8.33 12.61
CA ARG A 56 15.78 9.04 12.16
C ARG A 56 15.16 8.48 10.87
N LEU A 57 15.89 7.63 10.15
CA LEU A 57 15.46 6.96 8.90
C LEU A 57 15.02 5.50 9.16
N GLU A 58 14.72 5.17 10.40
CA GLU A 58 14.19 3.87 10.76
C GLU A 58 12.67 3.81 10.57
N ALA A 59 12.17 2.69 10.04
CA ALA A 59 10.74 2.41 9.89
C ALA A 59 9.98 3.54 9.14
N CYS A 60 10.58 4.02 8.06
CA CYS A 60 9.93 4.92 7.12
C CYS A 60 8.97 4.11 6.25
N GLU A 61 7.69 4.05 6.63
CA GLU A 61 6.73 3.17 5.97
C GLU A 61 6.37 3.68 4.57
N ASP A 62 6.27 5.00 4.42
CA ASP A 62 5.97 5.63 3.15
C ASP A 62 6.92 6.80 2.85
N ILE A 63 7.07 7.08 1.55
CA ILE A 63 7.89 8.16 1.01
C ILE A 63 7.18 8.85 -0.15
N TRP A 64 7.40 10.15 -0.30
CA TRP A 64 6.84 10.97 -1.37
C TRP A 64 7.92 11.85 -1.99
N LEU A 65 7.95 11.96 -3.31
CA LEU A 65 8.99 12.68 -4.04
C LEU A 65 8.43 13.94 -4.68
N ASP A 66 8.91 15.10 -4.24
CA ASP A 66 8.77 16.33 -5.00
C ASP A 66 9.75 16.29 -6.18
N ASN A 67 9.22 15.94 -7.36
CA ASN A 67 10.03 15.78 -8.57
C ASN A 67 10.70 17.09 -9.00
N GLU A 68 10.07 18.24 -8.75
CA GLU A 68 10.56 19.54 -9.16
C GLU A 68 11.56 20.09 -8.14
N ALA A 69 11.22 20.09 -6.85
CA ALA A 69 12.10 20.56 -5.78
C ALA A 69 13.27 19.62 -5.48
N ARG A 70 13.25 18.40 -6.02
CA ARG A 70 14.29 17.38 -5.78
C ARG A 70 14.41 17.02 -4.30
N THR A 71 13.26 16.92 -3.62
CA THR A 71 13.20 16.57 -2.21
C THR A 71 12.33 15.32 -2.01
N LEU A 72 12.90 14.31 -1.38
CA LEU A 72 12.17 13.13 -0.92
C LEU A 72 11.76 13.33 0.53
N TYR A 73 10.49 13.12 0.82
CA TYR A 73 9.92 13.16 2.16
C TYR A 73 9.65 11.75 2.64
N ALA A 74 10.01 11.43 3.88
CA ALA A 74 9.90 10.11 4.48
C ALA A 74 9.21 10.17 5.84
N ALA A 75 8.17 9.36 6.04
CA ALA A 75 7.41 9.30 7.29
C ALA A 75 7.95 8.17 8.19
N CYS A 76 8.81 8.51 9.16
CA CYS A 76 9.63 7.56 9.89
C CYS A 76 9.21 7.40 11.35
N ALA A 77 8.82 6.18 11.73
CA ALA A 77 8.25 5.88 13.05
C ALA A 77 9.24 5.24 14.03
N GLY A 78 10.47 4.95 13.62
CA GLY A 78 11.44 4.20 14.42
C GLY A 78 11.10 2.71 14.54
N THR A 79 12.07 1.83 14.35
CA THR A 79 11.81 0.38 14.23
C THR A 79 11.16 -0.19 15.48
N LYS A 80 11.73 0.12 16.65
CA LYS A 80 11.18 -0.35 17.95
C LYS A 80 9.77 0.19 18.20
N GLY A 81 9.54 1.45 17.84
CA GLY A 81 8.23 2.11 17.95
C GLY A 81 7.19 1.39 17.09
N ARG A 82 7.50 1.13 15.82
CA ARG A 82 6.57 0.45 14.90
C ARG A 82 6.25 -0.98 15.33
N LEU A 83 7.24 -1.74 15.81
CA LEU A 83 7.02 -3.11 16.28
C LEU A 83 6.09 -3.19 17.51
N ALA A 84 6.04 -2.11 18.30
CA ALA A 84 5.11 -1.98 19.42
C ALA A 84 3.76 -1.37 19.03
N TRP A 85 3.76 -0.42 18.09
CA TRP A 85 2.60 0.39 17.71
C TRP A 85 2.44 0.48 16.19
N SER A 86 1.48 -0.28 15.67
CA SER A 86 1.04 -0.28 14.27
C SER A 86 -0.33 -0.97 14.15
N GLN A 87 -1.40 -0.22 13.82
CA GLN A 87 -2.72 -0.84 13.66
C GLN A 87 -2.77 -1.84 12.49
N ALA A 88 -2.04 -1.57 11.40
CA ALA A 88 -2.07 -2.37 10.18
C ALA A 88 -1.65 -3.84 10.41
N VAL A 89 -0.84 -4.09 11.43
CA VAL A 89 -0.39 -5.45 11.83
C VAL A 89 -0.84 -5.83 13.24
N GLY A 90 -1.83 -5.13 13.79
CA GLY A 90 -2.45 -5.42 15.08
C GLY A 90 -1.52 -5.24 16.29
N LYS A 91 -0.47 -4.42 16.18
CA LYS A 91 0.43 -4.06 17.30
C LYS A 91 -0.11 -2.81 17.98
N LEU A 92 -0.57 -2.95 19.22
CA LEU A 92 -1.36 -1.92 19.90
C LEU A 92 -0.79 -1.55 21.28
N ASN A 93 0.54 -1.60 21.45
CA ASN A 93 1.20 -1.21 22.70
C ASN A 93 1.51 0.30 22.74
N VAL A 94 0.61 1.07 23.35
CA VAL A 94 0.70 2.54 23.43
C VAL A 94 1.96 3.05 24.13
N THR A 95 2.46 2.34 25.14
CA THR A 95 3.66 2.77 25.89
C THR A 95 4.96 2.42 25.15
N GLY A 96 4.89 1.55 24.14
CA GLY A 96 6.02 1.20 23.28
C GLY A 96 6.19 2.11 22.06
N ARG A 97 5.33 3.13 21.89
CA ARG A 97 5.48 4.15 20.84
C ARG A 97 6.85 4.81 20.88
N ARG A 98 7.29 5.36 19.75
CA ARG A 98 8.57 6.04 19.64
C ARG A 98 8.63 7.26 20.57
N PRO A 99 9.65 7.37 21.44
CA PRO A 99 9.86 8.59 22.23
C PRO A 99 10.02 9.80 21.30
N GLY A 100 9.27 10.87 21.55
CA GLY A 100 9.24 12.07 20.70
C GLY A 100 8.34 11.95 19.45
N GLY A 101 7.72 10.80 19.21
CA GLY A 101 6.87 10.55 18.06
C GLY A 101 7.63 10.23 16.77
N SER A 102 6.86 9.99 15.72
CA SER A 102 7.33 9.86 14.34
C SER A 102 7.78 11.19 13.78
N GLU A 103 8.67 11.15 12.79
CA GLU A 103 9.23 12.33 12.14
C GLU A 103 8.98 12.29 10.64
N LEU A 104 8.68 13.44 10.04
CA LEU A 104 8.80 13.63 8.60
C LEU A 104 10.23 14.08 8.31
N ILE A 105 10.98 13.28 7.55
CA ILE A 105 12.36 13.60 7.15
C ILE A 105 12.37 14.02 5.68
N ALA A 106 12.93 15.19 5.39
CA ALA A 106 13.22 15.64 4.03
C ALA A 106 14.67 15.30 3.65
N LEU A 107 14.88 14.78 2.45
CA LEU A 107 16.18 14.44 1.87
C LEU A 107 16.34 15.17 0.53
N ASP A 108 17.43 15.91 0.37
CA ASP A 108 17.77 16.62 -0.87
C ASP A 108 18.49 15.63 -1.80
N ILE A 109 17.72 14.99 -2.69
CA ILE A 109 18.18 13.76 -3.33
C ILE A 109 19.32 13.98 -4.31
N ASP A 110 19.52 15.18 -4.84
CA ASP A 110 20.66 15.47 -5.73
C ASP A 110 21.96 15.82 -4.97
N TYR A 111 21.91 15.93 -3.63
CA TYR A 111 23.03 16.34 -2.80
C TYR A 111 23.30 15.34 -1.66
N PRO A 112 23.84 14.14 -1.96
CA PRO A 112 24.10 13.11 -0.96
C PRO A 112 25.01 13.54 0.19
N GLY A 113 25.86 14.55 -0.01
CA GLY A 113 26.84 14.98 0.98
C GLY A 113 27.98 13.97 1.19
N HIS A 114 28.94 14.30 2.05
CA HIS A 114 30.07 13.41 2.36
C HIS A 114 29.66 12.21 3.22
N ASP A 115 28.59 12.36 4.01
CA ASP A 115 28.02 11.30 4.85
C ASP A 115 27.02 10.41 4.09
N ASN A 116 26.71 10.75 2.83
CA ASN A 116 25.75 10.05 1.97
C ASN A 116 24.30 10.06 2.50
N LEU A 117 23.96 11.03 3.36
CA LEU A 117 22.65 11.19 4.02
C LEU A 117 21.74 12.21 3.33
N PHE A 118 22.10 12.73 2.16
CA PHE A 118 21.24 13.60 1.34
C PHE A 118 20.76 14.86 2.07
N ASN A 119 21.66 15.50 2.84
CA ASN A 119 21.35 16.70 3.61
C ASN A 119 20.05 16.56 4.44
N MET A 120 19.83 15.38 5.01
CA MET A 120 18.55 15.06 5.64
C MET A 120 18.24 15.98 6.82
N ARG A 121 16.98 16.42 6.91
CA ARG A 121 16.47 17.27 7.98
C ARG A 121 15.07 16.82 8.37
N ALA A 122 14.71 16.91 9.65
CA ALA A 122 13.30 16.72 10.00
C ALA A 122 12.53 18.00 9.81
N ILE A 123 11.28 17.83 9.39
CA ILE A 123 10.28 18.87 9.32
C ILE A 123 9.52 18.88 10.64
N LYS A 124 9.57 20.02 11.33
CA LYS A 124 8.96 20.19 12.65
C LYS A 124 7.46 20.53 12.50
N PRO A 125 6.54 19.73 13.07
CA PRO A 125 5.13 20.11 13.12
C PRO A 125 4.94 21.28 14.09
N VAL A 126 4.16 22.29 13.67
CA VAL A 126 3.75 23.42 14.52
C VAL A 126 2.23 23.54 14.54
N GLY A 127 1.67 23.90 15.70
CA GLY A 127 0.22 24.05 15.89
C GLY A 127 -0.57 22.74 16.08
N TYR A 128 0.09 21.58 16.11
CA TYR A 128 -0.55 20.29 16.38
C TYR A 128 -0.54 19.95 17.88
N THR A 129 -1.67 19.45 18.39
CA THR A 129 -1.77 18.89 19.74
C THR A 129 -1.97 17.38 19.65
N GLY A 130 -0.94 16.62 20.04
CA GLY A 130 -0.97 15.14 20.06
C GLY A 130 -2.05 14.56 20.96
N ALA A 131 -2.26 13.24 20.89
CA ALA A 131 -3.26 12.53 21.71
C ALA A 131 -3.18 12.87 23.20
N THR A 132 -1.99 12.83 23.75
CA THR A 132 -1.71 13.05 25.19
C THR A 132 -1.38 14.51 25.50
N GLY A 133 -1.47 15.41 24.51
CA GLY A 133 -1.02 16.80 24.63
C GLY A 133 0.50 16.99 24.42
N ASP A 134 1.22 15.94 24.03
CA ASP A 134 2.68 15.96 23.85
C ASP A 134 3.16 16.44 22.46
N GLY A 135 2.23 16.74 21.55
CA GLY A 135 2.53 17.17 20.19
C GLY A 135 3.08 16.06 19.28
N THR A 136 3.06 14.79 19.71
CA THR A 136 3.63 13.68 18.95
C THR A 136 2.68 13.11 17.90
N LEU A 137 3.25 12.74 16.75
CA LEU A 137 2.57 12.04 15.66
C LEU A 137 3.00 10.56 15.63
N ASP A 138 2.13 9.68 15.16
CA ASP A 138 2.42 8.26 14.90
C ASP A 138 2.14 7.97 13.42
N LEU A 139 3.08 8.34 12.55
CA LEU A 139 2.86 8.37 11.11
C LEU A 139 2.81 6.96 10.49
N LEU A 140 2.01 6.76 9.45
CA LEU A 140 2.01 5.61 8.55
C LEU A 140 2.10 6.12 7.10
N GLY A 141 1.13 5.79 6.25
CA GLY A 141 1.08 6.24 4.87
C GLY A 141 0.68 7.70 4.77
N PHE A 142 1.14 8.36 3.72
CA PHE A 142 0.78 9.76 3.49
C PHE A 142 0.79 10.09 2.01
N ASP A 143 0.17 11.21 1.68
CA ASP A 143 0.29 11.81 0.36
C ASP A 143 0.45 13.32 0.49
N ALA A 144 0.96 13.93 -0.58
CA ALA A 144 1.18 15.36 -0.63
C ALA A 144 0.84 15.91 -2.02
N GLN A 145 0.39 17.16 -2.04
CA GLN A 145 0.09 17.89 -3.25
C GLN A 145 0.71 19.29 -3.19
N ILE A 146 1.15 19.78 -4.35
CA ILE A 146 1.61 21.16 -4.51
C ILE A 146 0.39 22.04 -4.84
N LEU A 147 0.14 23.09 -4.06
CA LEU A 147 -1.03 23.97 -4.21
C LEU A 147 -0.77 25.15 -5.16
N ASP A 148 0.31 25.92 -4.92
CA ASP A 148 0.59 27.19 -5.61
C ASP A 148 2.08 27.32 -6.02
N GLY A 149 2.64 26.25 -6.59
CA GLY A 149 4.05 26.17 -7.00
C GLY A 149 5.01 25.90 -5.83
N ASP A 150 4.82 26.57 -4.70
CA ASP A 150 5.74 26.43 -3.55
C ASP A 150 5.10 25.90 -2.28
N THR A 151 3.77 25.92 -2.14
CA THR A 151 3.10 25.35 -0.97
C THR A 151 2.85 23.87 -1.16
N ILE A 152 3.35 23.05 -0.24
CA ILE A 152 3.04 21.63 -0.12
C ILE A 152 1.98 21.46 0.95
N GLN A 153 0.89 20.77 0.61
CA GLN A 153 -0.09 20.28 1.56
C GLN A 153 0.07 18.78 1.74
N PHE A 154 0.29 18.35 2.98
CA PHE A 154 0.46 16.96 3.36
C PHE A 154 -0.79 16.43 4.05
N TYR A 155 -1.08 15.16 3.79
CA TYR A 155 -2.15 14.40 4.43
C TYR A 155 -1.55 13.15 5.05
N PHE A 156 -1.43 13.13 6.36
CA PHE A 156 -0.81 12.04 7.09
C PHE A 156 -1.84 11.11 7.71
N VAL A 157 -1.71 9.82 7.48
CA VAL A 157 -2.28 8.84 8.41
C VAL A 157 -1.53 8.95 9.73
N ASN A 158 -2.26 9.26 10.79
CA ASN A 158 -1.76 9.31 12.16
C ASN A 158 -2.45 8.23 12.99
N GLN A 159 -1.65 7.24 13.43
CA GLN A 159 -2.04 6.12 14.27
C GLN A 159 -2.26 6.56 15.72
N ARG A 160 -3.08 7.60 15.93
CA ARG A 160 -3.22 8.26 17.22
C ARG A 160 -3.72 7.27 18.29
N PRO A 161 -3.08 7.17 19.47
CA PRO A 161 -3.52 6.25 20.51
C PRO A 161 -4.87 6.70 21.12
N PRO A 162 -5.72 5.76 21.55
CA PRO A 162 -6.95 6.12 22.23
C PRO A 162 -6.65 6.65 23.64
N ILE A 163 -7.23 7.81 23.95
CA ILE A 163 -7.12 8.46 25.25
C ILE A 163 -8.51 8.70 25.84
N GLY A 164 -8.61 8.56 27.16
CA GLY A 164 -9.80 8.87 27.95
C GLY A 164 -9.75 10.27 28.55
N PRO A 165 -10.65 10.58 29.50
CA PRO A 165 -10.62 11.83 30.25
C PRO A 165 -9.25 12.09 30.88
N PHE A 166 -8.83 13.35 30.88
CA PHE A 166 -7.52 13.79 31.41
C PHE A 166 -6.31 13.13 30.73
N ASN A 167 -6.41 12.80 29.44
CA ASN A 167 -5.35 12.21 28.63
C ASN A 167 -4.84 10.84 29.11
N ASN A 168 -5.67 10.11 29.88
CA ASN A 168 -5.32 8.78 30.34
C ASN A 168 -5.31 7.78 29.17
N VAL A 169 -4.24 6.99 29.04
CA VAL A 169 -4.12 5.96 28.01
C VAL A 169 -5.20 4.89 28.19
N ILE A 170 -5.94 4.59 27.12
CA ILE A 170 -6.86 3.45 27.08
C ILE A 170 -6.15 2.24 26.46
N ASP A 171 -6.46 1.05 26.93
CA ASP A 171 -5.98 -0.20 26.34
C ASP A 171 -6.52 -0.36 24.90
N ALA A 172 -5.65 -0.04 23.94
CA ALA A 172 -5.95 -0.13 22.51
C ALA A 172 -6.24 -1.57 22.05
N SER A 173 -5.83 -2.61 22.78
CA SER A 173 -6.20 -3.99 22.41
C SER A 173 -7.71 -4.25 22.45
N LYS A 174 -8.46 -3.40 23.17
CA LYS A 174 -9.92 -3.50 23.29
C LYS A 174 -10.66 -2.73 22.21
N ILE A 175 -10.18 -1.55 21.84
CA ILE A 175 -10.93 -0.61 20.98
C ILE A 175 -10.19 -0.19 19.70
N GLY A 176 -8.93 -0.59 19.57
CA GLY A 176 -8.02 -0.22 18.49
C GLY A 176 -7.42 1.17 18.65
N ALA A 177 -6.66 1.59 17.64
CA ALA A 177 -6.18 2.96 17.53
C ALA A 177 -7.34 3.94 17.30
N ASN A 178 -7.15 5.20 17.70
CA ASN A 178 -8.06 6.30 17.42
C ASN A 178 -7.56 7.12 16.23
N SER A 179 -7.27 6.43 15.13
CA SER A 179 -6.56 7.00 13.99
C SER A 179 -7.25 8.22 13.39
N THR A 180 -6.44 9.13 12.87
CA THR A 180 -6.87 10.39 12.26
C THR A 180 -6.12 10.62 10.95
N ILE A 181 -6.65 11.52 10.11
CA ILE A 181 -5.88 12.14 9.03
C ILE A 181 -5.50 13.55 9.46
N GLU A 182 -4.20 13.82 9.51
CA GLU A 182 -3.67 15.13 9.87
C GLU A 182 -3.27 15.89 8.62
N VAL A 183 -3.80 17.09 8.45
CA VAL A 183 -3.50 17.95 7.30
C VAL A 183 -2.51 19.03 7.73
N PHE A 184 -1.37 19.09 7.05
CA PHE A 184 -0.34 20.09 7.29
C PHE A 184 -0.01 20.86 6.01
N GLU A 185 0.56 22.04 6.17
CA GLU A 185 1.01 22.89 5.08
C GLU A 185 2.43 23.40 5.35
N MET A 186 3.24 23.50 4.31
CA MET A 186 4.64 23.93 4.39
C MET A 186 5.04 24.58 3.06
N ARG A 187 5.86 25.64 3.08
CA ARG A 187 6.51 26.10 1.85
C ARG A 187 7.74 25.24 1.56
N ARG A 188 8.04 24.98 0.29
CA ARG A 188 9.26 24.27 -0.13
C ARG A 188 10.50 24.83 0.58
N SER A 189 11.41 23.93 0.94
CA SER A 189 12.66 24.23 1.67
C SER A 189 12.51 24.71 3.12
N GLU A 190 11.31 24.95 3.64
CA GLU A 190 11.12 25.22 5.07
C GLU A 190 11.43 23.98 5.92
N ASP A 191 11.67 24.21 7.21
CA ASP A 191 11.93 23.19 8.22
C ASP A 191 10.74 22.96 9.15
N GLN A 192 9.61 23.61 8.89
CA GLN A 192 8.42 23.58 9.73
C GLN A 192 7.16 23.41 8.88
N MET A 193 6.25 22.56 9.33
CA MET A 193 4.93 22.40 8.72
C MET A 193 3.84 22.80 9.70
N ARG A 194 2.92 23.66 9.26
CA ARG A 194 1.80 24.16 10.05
C ARG A 194 0.63 23.21 9.98
N HIS A 195 0.16 22.76 11.14
CA HIS A 195 -1.08 21.98 11.24
C HIS A 195 -2.27 22.84 10.81
N LEU A 196 -3.09 22.31 9.91
CA LEU A 196 -4.31 22.97 9.45
C LEU A 196 -5.54 22.40 10.15
N ARG A 197 -5.65 21.07 10.22
CA ARG A 197 -6.79 20.37 10.80
C ARG A 197 -6.53 18.89 11.02
N THR A 198 -7.27 18.33 11.98
CA THR A 198 -7.40 16.90 12.22
C THR A 198 -8.75 16.42 11.69
N ILE A 199 -8.74 15.39 10.86
CA ILE A 199 -9.96 14.73 10.38
C ILE A 199 -10.12 13.44 11.18
N TRP A 200 -11.23 13.37 11.90
CA TRP A 200 -11.60 12.24 12.74
C TRP A 200 -13.00 11.77 12.34
N SER A 201 -13.06 10.61 11.68
CA SER A 201 -14.30 9.97 11.25
C SER A 201 -14.19 8.48 11.55
N PRO A 202 -14.35 8.05 12.81
CA PRO A 202 -14.02 6.68 13.25
C PRO A 202 -14.89 5.60 12.61
N ASP A 203 -16.01 5.95 11.98
CA ASP A 203 -16.86 5.02 11.25
C ASP A 203 -16.35 4.79 9.81
N GLN A 204 -15.79 5.84 9.18
CA GLN A 204 -15.37 5.80 7.77
C GLN A 204 -13.84 5.68 7.60
N VAL A 205 -13.07 6.13 8.58
CA VAL A 205 -11.61 6.13 8.63
C VAL A 205 -11.17 5.40 9.90
N HIS A 206 -11.48 4.11 9.95
CA HIS A 206 -11.31 3.27 11.15
C HIS A 206 -9.93 2.61 11.22
N THR A 207 -9.36 2.18 10.10
CA THR A 207 -8.04 1.54 10.01
C THR A 207 -7.24 2.11 8.84
N PRO A 208 -7.06 3.44 8.79
CA PRO A 208 -6.44 4.09 7.66
C PRO A 208 -5.03 3.55 7.41
N ASN A 209 -4.71 3.31 6.14
CA ASN A 209 -3.43 2.83 5.68
C ASN A 209 -2.70 3.92 4.87
N ARG A 210 -3.26 4.37 3.73
CA ARG A 210 -2.69 5.44 2.92
C ARG A 210 -3.74 6.37 2.31
N VAL A 211 -3.35 7.64 2.18
CA VAL A 211 -4.15 8.71 1.56
C VAL A 211 -3.82 8.83 0.07
N ALA A 212 -4.77 9.27 -0.74
CA ALA A 212 -4.55 9.81 -2.09
C ALA A 212 -5.26 11.17 -2.21
N ALA A 213 -4.48 12.24 -2.36
CA ALA A 213 -5.01 13.61 -2.41
C ALA A 213 -5.74 13.90 -3.73
N LEU A 214 -6.85 14.65 -3.65
CA LEU A 214 -7.71 14.96 -4.81
C LEU A 214 -7.63 16.41 -5.28
N GLY A 215 -7.09 17.31 -4.45
CA GLY A 215 -7.27 18.76 -4.59
C GLY A 215 -8.40 19.28 -3.69
N ASP A 216 -8.46 20.60 -3.51
CA ASP A 216 -9.50 21.32 -2.74
C ASP A 216 -9.72 20.80 -1.30
N GLY A 217 -8.69 20.21 -0.70
CA GLY A 217 -8.77 19.63 0.64
C GLY A 217 -9.36 18.22 0.70
N ALA A 218 -9.87 17.67 -0.40
CA ALA A 218 -10.47 16.34 -0.48
C ALA A 218 -9.42 15.25 -0.72
N PHE A 219 -9.73 14.03 -0.29
CA PHE A 219 -8.86 12.87 -0.44
C PHE A 219 -9.64 11.55 -0.37
N LEU A 220 -9.01 10.49 -0.86
CA LEU A 220 -9.40 9.11 -0.58
C LEU A 220 -8.44 8.51 0.45
N VAL A 221 -8.91 7.55 1.24
CA VAL A 221 -8.09 6.81 2.20
C VAL A 221 -8.50 5.34 2.22
N THR A 222 -7.51 4.45 2.21
CA THR A 222 -7.75 3.01 2.37
C THR A 222 -7.91 2.66 3.85
N ASN A 223 -8.90 1.83 4.18
CA ASN A 223 -8.93 1.13 5.47
C ASN A 223 -8.54 -0.33 5.23
N ASP A 224 -7.45 -0.77 5.84
CA ASP A 224 -6.88 -2.09 5.55
C ASP A 224 -7.68 -3.25 6.17
N HIS A 225 -8.42 -2.98 7.24
CA HIS A 225 -9.20 -3.96 8.01
C HIS A 225 -10.62 -3.47 8.28
N SER A 226 -11.56 -4.40 8.40
CA SER A 226 -12.97 -4.13 8.75
C SER A 226 -13.21 -3.73 10.20
N VAL A 227 -12.24 -3.98 11.08
CA VAL A 227 -12.33 -3.68 12.52
C VAL A 227 -11.00 -3.14 13.04
N ARG A 228 -11.07 -2.40 14.15
CA ARG A 228 -9.92 -1.69 14.74
C ARG A 228 -9.08 -2.55 15.70
N SER A 229 -9.64 -3.65 16.20
CA SER A 229 -8.96 -4.56 17.15
C SER A 229 -9.59 -5.96 17.14
N GLY A 230 -8.92 -6.91 17.79
CA GLY A 230 -9.42 -8.26 18.02
C GLY A 230 -9.11 -9.26 16.91
N TRP A 231 -9.62 -10.49 17.07
CA TRP A 231 -9.29 -11.65 16.22
C TRP A 231 -9.71 -11.47 14.76
N ARG A 232 -10.71 -10.63 14.47
CA ARG A 232 -11.20 -10.37 13.12
C ARG A 232 -10.11 -9.73 12.23
N ILE A 233 -9.20 -8.92 12.79
CA ILE A 233 -8.03 -8.39 12.06
C ILE A 233 -7.24 -9.52 11.41
N LEU A 234 -7.01 -10.62 12.13
CA LEU A 234 -6.21 -11.76 11.63
C LEU A 234 -6.89 -12.49 10.46
N LEU A 235 -8.20 -12.29 10.26
CA LEU A 235 -8.95 -12.93 9.18
C LEU A 235 -9.14 -12.05 7.96
N ASP A 236 -9.16 -10.72 8.10
CA ASP A 236 -9.38 -9.81 6.98
C ASP A 236 -8.41 -10.01 5.80
N PRO A 237 -7.12 -10.36 6.00
CA PRO A 237 -6.25 -10.74 4.90
C PRO A 237 -6.77 -11.95 4.09
N ILE A 238 -7.52 -12.86 4.70
CA ILE A 238 -8.03 -14.08 4.05
C ILE A 238 -9.41 -13.83 3.43
N ILE A 239 -10.35 -13.29 4.20
CA ILE A 239 -11.77 -13.17 3.84
C ILE A 239 -12.18 -11.77 3.37
N GLY A 240 -11.25 -10.80 3.43
CA GLY A 240 -11.48 -9.41 3.07
C GLY A 240 -12.38 -8.67 4.05
N GLY A 241 -12.42 -7.35 3.94
CA GLY A 241 -13.16 -6.50 4.87
C GLY A 241 -12.75 -5.03 4.82
N GLY A 242 -11.60 -4.71 4.23
CA GLY A 242 -11.18 -3.33 4.00
C GLY A 242 -12.03 -2.63 2.93
N ASN A 243 -11.90 -1.31 2.89
CA ASN A 243 -12.59 -0.44 1.94
C ASN A 243 -11.69 0.75 1.55
N VAL A 244 -12.24 1.64 0.74
CA VAL A 244 -11.75 3.00 0.53
C VAL A 244 -12.85 3.95 0.97
N ALA A 245 -12.50 4.97 1.76
CA ALA A 245 -13.37 6.08 2.10
C ALA A 245 -12.96 7.33 1.34
N TYR A 246 -13.95 8.14 0.97
CA TYR A 246 -13.76 9.50 0.51
C TYR A 246 -13.98 10.45 1.67
N CYS A 247 -13.18 11.50 1.75
CA CYS A 247 -13.37 12.62 2.67
C CYS A 247 -13.25 13.95 1.92
N ASP A 248 -14.17 14.87 2.19
CA ASP A 248 -14.14 16.21 1.63
C ASP A 248 -13.19 17.15 2.41
N GLY A 249 -13.02 18.39 1.92
CA GLY A 249 -12.20 19.40 2.57
C GLY A 249 -12.71 19.84 3.95
N ASN A 250 -13.95 19.52 4.32
CA ASN A 250 -14.53 19.81 5.63
C ASN A 250 -14.38 18.63 6.60
N GLY A 251 -13.82 17.50 6.16
CA GLY A 251 -13.66 16.29 6.95
C GLY A 251 -14.92 15.43 7.04
N GLN A 252 -15.93 15.66 6.18
CA GLN A 252 -17.06 14.75 6.03
C GLN A 252 -16.63 13.58 5.15
N CYS A 253 -16.84 12.37 5.66
CA CYS A 253 -16.40 11.15 5.00
C CYS A 253 -17.55 10.19 4.73
N HIS A 254 -17.41 9.36 3.69
CA HIS A 254 -18.31 8.25 3.39
C HIS A 254 -17.55 7.11 2.69
N ASP A 255 -18.15 5.91 2.69
CA ASP A 255 -17.67 4.78 1.90
C ASP A 255 -17.60 5.14 0.42
N ALA A 256 -16.45 4.91 -0.20
CA ALA A 256 -16.23 5.12 -1.63
C ALA A 256 -16.07 3.79 -2.41
N PHE A 257 -15.55 2.74 -1.77
CA PHE A 257 -15.35 1.43 -2.42
C PHE A 257 -15.17 0.29 -1.41
N SER A 258 -16.03 -0.74 -1.45
CA SER A 258 -15.87 -1.97 -0.63
C SER A 258 -15.86 -3.27 -1.45
N ARG A 259 -16.00 -3.17 -2.78
CA ARG A 259 -16.20 -4.29 -3.72
C ARG A 259 -17.50 -5.08 -3.51
N ASP A 260 -18.47 -4.53 -2.79
CA ASP A 260 -19.84 -5.05 -2.72
C ASP A 260 -20.70 -4.69 -3.96
N GLU A 261 -20.18 -3.89 -4.89
CA GLU A 261 -20.86 -3.51 -6.14
C GLU A 261 -20.94 -4.69 -7.12
N LYS A 262 -22.07 -4.82 -7.83
CA LYS A 262 -22.22 -5.82 -8.92
C LYS A 262 -21.10 -5.56 -9.94
N MET A 263 -20.42 -6.60 -10.43
CA MET A 263 -19.58 -6.44 -11.62
C MET A 263 -20.48 -5.90 -12.72
N ALA A 264 -20.37 -4.62 -13.05
CA ALA A 264 -20.97 -4.10 -14.26
C ALA A 264 -20.35 -4.89 -15.41
N ASN A 265 -21.20 -5.36 -16.32
CA ASN A 265 -20.83 -6.19 -17.46
C ASN A 265 -19.66 -5.58 -18.25
N LEU A 266 -18.43 -5.92 -17.87
CA LEU A 266 -17.28 -5.83 -18.74
C LEU A 266 -17.20 -7.20 -19.41
N ALA A 267 -17.77 -7.28 -20.61
CA ALA A 267 -17.34 -8.31 -21.55
C ALA A 267 -15.81 -8.17 -21.67
N PRO A 268 -15.01 -9.19 -21.35
CA PRO A 268 -13.57 -9.07 -21.44
C PRO A 268 -13.19 -8.80 -22.90
N SER A 269 -12.53 -7.67 -23.17
CA SER A 269 -11.53 -7.65 -24.24
C SER A 269 -10.43 -8.62 -23.80
N ALA A 270 -10.57 -9.87 -24.23
CA ALA A 270 -9.66 -10.94 -23.89
C ALA A 270 -8.21 -10.55 -24.26
N PRO A 271 -7.25 -10.59 -23.33
CA PRO A 271 -5.84 -10.64 -23.71
C PRO A 271 -5.57 -12.02 -24.33
N HIS A 272 -5.04 -12.02 -25.55
CA HIS A 272 -4.56 -13.22 -26.22
C HIS A 272 -3.50 -13.93 -25.34
N ASN A 273 -3.66 -15.25 -25.21
CA ASN A 273 -2.77 -16.21 -24.51
C ASN A 273 -3.02 -16.51 -23.03
N GLN A 274 -4.29 -16.57 -22.59
CA GLN A 274 -4.67 -17.54 -21.55
C GLN A 274 -5.18 -18.85 -22.18
N ALA A 275 -4.77 -19.97 -21.60
CA ALA A 275 -5.35 -21.27 -21.92
C ALA A 275 -6.87 -21.15 -21.81
N LYS A 276 -7.59 -21.49 -22.89
CA LYS A 276 -9.06 -21.56 -22.93
C LYS A 276 -9.53 -22.61 -21.92
N PHE A 277 -9.58 -22.27 -20.64
CA PHE A 277 -10.33 -23.04 -19.67
C PHE A 277 -11.81 -22.76 -19.94
N ASN A 278 -12.36 -23.57 -20.86
CA ASN A 278 -13.77 -23.86 -21.05
C ASN A 278 -14.74 -22.68 -20.92
N THR A 279 -15.08 -22.06 -22.05
CA THR A 279 -16.14 -21.05 -22.22
C THR A 279 -17.50 -21.45 -21.62
N TRP A 280 -17.78 -22.75 -21.49
CA TRP A 280 -18.98 -23.25 -20.82
C TRP A 280 -18.94 -23.06 -19.30
N MET A 281 -17.76 -23.18 -18.67
CA MET A 281 -17.57 -22.99 -17.23
C MET A 281 -17.72 -21.52 -16.86
N SER A 282 -17.16 -20.60 -17.66
CA SER A 282 -17.37 -19.16 -17.47
C SER A 282 -18.83 -18.74 -17.63
N ALA A 283 -19.55 -19.30 -18.62
CA ALA A 283 -20.98 -19.04 -18.80
C ALA A 283 -21.83 -19.63 -17.66
N TYR A 284 -21.44 -20.78 -17.11
CA TYR A 284 -22.09 -21.39 -15.95
C TYR A 284 -21.81 -20.60 -14.66
N LEU A 285 -20.56 -20.17 -14.42
CA LEU A 285 -20.19 -19.33 -13.29
C LEU A 285 -20.96 -18.01 -13.28
N ALA A 286 -21.20 -17.40 -14.44
CA ALA A 286 -22.05 -16.21 -14.57
C ALA A 286 -23.52 -16.49 -14.15
N LYS A 287 -24.06 -17.68 -14.44
CA LYS A 287 -25.43 -18.06 -14.02
C LYS A 287 -25.55 -18.25 -12.52
N ILE A 288 -24.49 -18.68 -11.84
CA ILE A 288 -24.47 -18.92 -10.39
C ILE A 288 -23.79 -17.78 -9.60
N GLU A 289 -23.45 -16.66 -10.24
CA GLU A 289 -22.77 -15.52 -9.62
C GLU A 289 -23.50 -15.01 -8.38
N HIS A 290 -24.83 -14.94 -8.43
CA HIS A 290 -25.69 -14.54 -7.32
C HIS A 290 -25.63 -15.47 -6.10
N LEU A 291 -25.14 -16.71 -6.27
CA LEU A 291 -24.96 -17.70 -5.20
C LEU A 291 -23.52 -17.71 -4.67
N MET A 292 -22.58 -17.04 -5.34
CA MET A 292 -21.19 -16.96 -4.89
C MET A 292 -21.00 -15.78 -3.93
N PRO A 293 -20.27 -15.97 -2.82
CA PRO A 293 -19.96 -14.86 -1.92
C PRO A 293 -19.14 -13.80 -2.66
N LYS A 294 -19.57 -12.54 -2.57
CA LYS A 294 -18.82 -11.40 -3.13
C LYS A 294 -17.46 -11.31 -2.44
N LEU A 295 -16.38 -11.29 -3.22
CA LEU A 295 -15.03 -11.15 -2.69
C LEU A 295 -14.78 -9.71 -2.26
N LYS A 296 -14.70 -9.49 -0.95
CA LYS A 296 -14.31 -8.22 -0.34
C LYS A 296 -12.85 -7.89 -0.61
N LEU A 297 -12.48 -6.62 -0.43
CA LEU A 297 -11.08 -6.20 -0.54
C LEU A 297 -10.25 -6.83 0.58
N LYS A 298 -9.17 -7.50 0.18
CA LYS A 298 -8.21 -8.14 1.09
C LYS A 298 -7.04 -7.19 1.28
N PHE A 299 -6.96 -6.61 2.48
CA PHE A 299 -5.88 -5.73 2.88
C PHE A 299 -5.57 -4.66 1.81
N PRO A 300 -6.54 -3.78 1.46
CA PRO A 300 -6.26 -2.65 0.58
C PRO A 300 -5.17 -1.78 1.21
N ASN A 301 -4.07 -1.58 0.49
CA ASN A 301 -2.87 -0.96 1.06
C ASN A 301 -2.66 0.45 0.46
N GLY A 302 -1.46 0.79 0.00
CA GLY A 302 -1.20 2.13 -0.52
C GLY A 302 -1.85 2.48 -1.84
N LEU A 303 -3.05 3.07 -1.80
CA LEU A 303 -3.70 3.76 -2.91
C LEU A 303 -2.80 4.87 -3.47
N ALA A 304 -2.87 5.10 -4.78
CA ALA A 304 -2.33 6.32 -5.38
C ALA A 304 -3.17 6.79 -6.56
N ARG A 305 -3.17 8.11 -6.81
CA ARG A 305 -3.78 8.74 -7.98
C ARG A 305 -2.73 8.87 -9.09
N GLY A 306 -3.04 8.39 -10.29
CA GLY A 306 -2.23 8.61 -11.48
C GLY A 306 -2.53 9.96 -12.15
N PHE A 307 -1.62 10.40 -13.02
CA PHE A 307 -1.82 11.60 -13.84
C PHE A 307 -2.97 11.47 -14.86
N ASP A 308 -3.42 10.25 -15.13
CA ASP A 308 -4.59 9.95 -15.93
C ASP A 308 -5.92 10.10 -15.15
N GLY A 309 -5.86 10.53 -13.88
CA GLY A 309 -7.02 10.71 -13.02
C GLY A 309 -7.58 9.41 -12.45
N LEU A 310 -6.98 8.26 -12.76
CA LEU A 310 -7.36 6.96 -12.21
C LEU A 310 -6.68 6.72 -10.86
N PHE A 311 -7.24 5.80 -10.09
CA PHE A 311 -6.68 5.36 -8.81
C PHE A 311 -6.23 3.91 -8.90
N TYR A 312 -5.08 3.64 -8.32
CA TYR A 312 -4.45 2.33 -8.33
C TYR A 312 -4.42 1.80 -6.91
N LEU A 313 -5.19 0.75 -6.65
CA LEU A 313 -5.36 0.15 -5.34
C LEU A 313 -4.72 -1.25 -5.27
N PRO A 314 -3.49 -1.37 -4.75
CA PRO A 314 -2.83 -2.64 -4.55
C PRO A 314 -3.45 -3.45 -3.39
N SER A 315 -3.24 -4.76 -3.42
CA SER A 315 -3.57 -5.68 -2.33
C SER A 315 -2.32 -6.36 -1.79
N THR A 316 -2.20 -6.38 -0.47
CA THR A 316 -1.14 -7.10 0.28
C THR A 316 -1.34 -8.61 0.31
N VAL A 317 -2.30 -9.15 -0.47
CA VAL A 317 -2.64 -10.57 -0.41
C VAL A 317 -2.71 -11.20 -1.79
N ASP A 318 -3.54 -10.66 -2.68
CA ASP A 318 -3.91 -11.36 -3.92
C ASP A 318 -3.08 -10.95 -5.14
N GLY A 319 -2.11 -10.06 -4.95
CA GLY A 319 -1.17 -9.63 -5.97
C GLY A 319 -1.78 -8.94 -7.18
N GLN A 320 -2.89 -8.25 -6.94
CA GLN A 320 -3.60 -7.46 -7.94
C GLN A 320 -3.63 -5.99 -7.54
N ILE A 321 -3.62 -5.11 -8.55
CA ILE A 321 -3.89 -3.68 -8.42
C ILE A 321 -5.24 -3.41 -9.08
N ARG A 322 -6.16 -2.79 -8.34
CA ARG A 322 -7.48 -2.42 -8.86
C ARG A 322 -7.35 -1.04 -9.46
N VAL A 323 -7.84 -0.88 -10.68
CA VAL A 323 -7.85 0.41 -11.36
C VAL A 323 -9.25 0.98 -11.22
N LEU A 324 -9.34 2.11 -10.53
CA LEU A 324 -10.60 2.71 -10.11
C LEU A 324 -10.78 4.09 -10.75
N ALA A 325 -11.99 4.38 -11.20
CA ALA A 325 -12.41 5.71 -11.63
C ALA A 325 -13.29 6.35 -10.54
N LEU A 326 -13.06 7.63 -10.25
CA LEU A 326 -13.89 8.42 -9.35
C LEU A 326 -15.12 8.92 -10.11
N LYS A 327 -16.32 8.65 -9.58
CA LYS A 327 -17.59 9.13 -10.11
C LYS A 327 -17.94 10.51 -9.55
N ASP A 328 -18.96 11.14 -10.14
CA ASP A 328 -19.48 12.45 -9.70
C ASP A 328 -19.98 12.43 -8.25
N ASP A 329 -20.57 11.31 -7.83
CA ASP A 329 -21.06 11.06 -6.46
C ASP A 329 -19.94 10.73 -5.46
N LYS A 330 -18.68 10.84 -5.87
CA LYS A 330 -17.48 10.56 -5.07
C LYS A 330 -17.32 9.10 -4.63
N THR A 331 -18.06 8.18 -5.25
CA THR A 331 -17.78 6.74 -5.17
C THR A 331 -16.76 6.33 -6.24
N LEU A 332 -16.13 5.18 -6.05
CA LEU A 332 -15.18 4.61 -7.00
C LEU A 332 -15.81 3.43 -7.74
N GLN A 333 -15.60 3.38 -9.05
CA GLN A 333 -15.89 2.20 -9.86
C GLN A 333 -14.59 1.53 -10.29
N GLN A 334 -14.48 0.23 -10.06
CA GLN A 334 -13.41 -0.55 -10.65
C GLN A 334 -13.63 -0.71 -12.15
N ILE A 335 -12.70 -0.20 -12.95
CA ILE A 335 -12.73 -0.27 -14.41
C ILE A 335 -11.76 -1.31 -14.97
N ASP A 336 -10.74 -1.71 -14.20
CA ASP A 336 -9.75 -2.70 -14.62
C ASP A 336 -9.05 -3.39 -13.43
N THR A 337 -8.22 -4.39 -13.70
CA THR A 337 -7.38 -5.08 -12.72
C THR A 337 -6.05 -5.51 -13.33
N ILE A 338 -4.96 -5.00 -12.77
CA ILE A 338 -3.59 -5.37 -13.12
C ILE A 338 -3.18 -6.56 -12.26
N ARG A 339 -2.78 -7.67 -12.88
CA ARG A 339 -2.38 -8.90 -12.18
C ARG A 339 -0.85 -9.02 -12.14
N VAL A 340 -0.24 -8.59 -11.05
CA VAL A 340 1.22 -8.65 -10.86
C VAL A 340 1.66 -10.06 -10.41
N GLY A 341 0.80 -10.77 -9.66
CA GLY A 341 1.09 -12.15 -9.26
C GLY A 341 2.00 -12.27 -8.03
N MET A 342 2.06 -11.22 -7.21
CA MET A 342 2.80 -11.15 -5.95
C MET A 342 2.11 -10.18 -5.00
N PRO A 343 1.95 -10.46 -3.69
CA PRO A 343 1.46 -9.50 -2.71
C PRO A 343 2.17 -8.16 -2.82
N LEU A 344 1.43 -7.07 -2.79
CA LEU A 344 1.93 -5.72 -3.05
C LEU A 344 1.69 -4.80 -1.86
N ASP A 345 2.50 -3.76 -1.75
CA ASP A 345 2.33 -2.71 -0.75
C ASP A 345 1.99 -1.37 -1.45
N ASN A 346 2.65 -0.25 -1.13
CA ASN A 346 2.29 1.07 -1.64
C ASN A 346 2.67 1.27 -3.13
N VAL A 347 1.67 1.50 -4.00
CA VAL A 347 1.92 1.84 -5.42
C VAL A 347 2.23 3.32 -5.58
N SER A 348 3.20 3.68 -6.39
CA SER A 348 3.65 5.06 -6.57
C SER A 348 3.87 5.38 -8.04
N PRO A 349 3.10 6.32 -8.62
CA PRO A 349 3.40 6.85 -9.94
C PRO A 349 4.74 7.62 -9.94
N ASP A 350 5.52 7.47 -10.99
CA ASP A 350 6.66 8.34 -11.29
C ASP A 350 6.24 9.53 -12.16
N ALA A 351 7.15 10.47 -12.42
CA ALA A 351 6.87 11.65 -13.24
C ALA A 351 6.54 11.35 -14.71
N LYS A 352 6.75 10.11 -15.19
CA LYS A 352 6.39 9.65 -16.54
C LYS A 352 5.03 8.93 -16.55
N GLY A 353 4.41 8.74 -15.39
CA GLY A 353 3.15 8.01 -15.24
C GLY A 353 3.31 6.49 -15.17
N ASP A 354 4.55 5.97 -15.14
CA ASP A 354 4.78 4.56 -14.85
C ASP A 354 4.57 4.32 -13.36
N LEU A 355 3.94 3.19 -13.00
CA LEU A 355 3.70 2.84 -11.60
C LEU A 355 4.85 1.99 -11.09
N TYR A 356 5.35 2.31 -9.91
CA TYR A 356 6.32 1.51 -9.17
C TYR A 356 5.67 0.96 -7.91
N VAL A 357 5.84 -0.34 -7.66
CA VAL A 357 5.22 -0.99 -6.50
C VAL A 357 6.15 -2.06 -5.92
N PRO A 358 6.39 -2.06 -4.60
CA PRO A 358 7.13 -3.14 -3.98
C PRO A 358 6.21 -4.35 -3.77
N GLY A 359 6.81 -5.54 -3.78
CA GLY A 359 6.10 -6.79 -3.56
C GLY A 359 6.84 -7.74 -2.63
N PHE A 360 6.05 -8.58 -1.95
CA PHE A 360 6.53 -9.58 -0.99
C PHE A 360 6.69 -10.95 -1.66
N PRO A 361 7.93 -11.43 -1.85
CA PRO A 361 8.16 -12.60 -2.69
C PRO A 361 7.77 -13.92 -2.06
N ASN A 362 7.65 -13.99 -0.74
CA ASN A 362 7.27 -15.22 -0.04
C ASN A 362 6.92 -14.92 1.41
N LEU A 363 6.55 -15.98 2.15
CA LEU A 363 6.19 -15.93 3.56
C LEU A 363 7.30 -15.45 4.52
N GLN A 364 8.55 -15.28 4.07
CA GLN A 364 9.59 -14.68 4.91
C GLN A 364 9.25 -13.24 5.28
N SER A 365 8.41 -12.53 4.49
CA SER A 365 7.87 -11.23 4.86
C SER A 365 7.20 -11.24 6.22
N VAL A 366 6.36 -12.23 6.52
CA VAL A 366 5.66 -12.36 7.81
C VAL A 366 6.65 -12.41 8.98
N LYS A 367 7.76 -13.13 8.81
CA LYS A 367 8.81 -13.21 9.84
C LYS A 367 9.58 -11.90 9.96
N GLY A 368 9.97 -11.29 8.84
CA GLY A 368 10.72 -10.04 8.84
C GLY A 368 9.93 -8.85 9.36
N PHE A 369 8.61 -8.82 9.20
CA PHE A 369 7.77 -7.82 9.86
C PHE A 369 7.67 -8.00 11.38
N GLY A 370 7.92 -9.21 11.90
CA GLY A 370 7.97 -9.50 13.33
C GLY A 370 9.36 -9.32 13.96
N ASP A 371 10.42 -9.60 13.20
CA ASP A 371 11.83 -9.49 13.61
C ASP A 371 12.70 -9.01 12.43
N PRO A 372 12.69 -7.70 12.13
CA PRO A 372 13.42 -7.14 10.99
C PRO A 372 14.95 -7.22 11.15
N TYR A 373 15.45 -7.43 12.36
CA TYR A 373 16.89 -7.53 12.63
C TYR A 373 17.41 -8.96 12.45
N GLY A 374 16.65 -9.97 12.89
CA GLY A 374 17.06 -11.37 12.83
C GLY A 374 16.52 -12.14 11.63
N GLN A 375 15.47 -11.64 10.96
CA GLN A 375 14.73 -12.37 9.92
C GLN A 375 14.44 -11.50 8.68
N PRO A 376 15.44 -10.86 8.05
CA PRO A 376 15.18 -9.93 6.96
C PRO A 376 14.37 -10.58 5.83
N ALA A 377 13.44 -9.80 5.29
CA ALA A 377 12.46 -10.23 4.31
C ALA A 377 12.90 -9.81 2.91
N PRO A 378 12.95 -10.74 1.92
CA PRO A 378 13.22 -10.40 0.54
C PRO A 378 12.19 -9.41 0.00
N ALA A 379 12.60 -8.62 -1.00
CA ALA A 379 11.74 -7.64 -1.62
C ALA A 379 11.93 -7.62 -3.14
N THR A 380 10.84 -7.35 -3.86
CA THR A 380 10.82 -7.14 -5.30
C THR A 380 10.27 -5.75 -5.59
N ILE A 381 10.85 -5.05 -6.54
CA ILE A 381 10.30 -3.81 -7.07
C ILE A 381 9.80 -4.06 -8.49
N TRP A 382 8.53 -3.75 -8.71
CA TRP A 382 7.88 -3.84 -10.01
C TRP A 382 7.72 -2.45 -10.62
N ARG A 383 7.82 -2.40 -11.95
CA ARG A 383 7.38 -1.28 -12.78
C ARG A 383 6.20 -1.75 -13.62
N ILE A 384 5.18 -0.92 -13.72
CA ILE A 384 4.00 -1.17 -14.53
C ILE A 384 3.83 0.02 -15.45
N ARG A 385 3.97 -0.23 -16.75
CA ARG A 385 3.78 0.76 -17.80
C ARG A 385 2.46 0.53 -18.50
N LYS A 386 1.64 1.57 -18.58
CA LYS A 386 0.41 1.57 -19.37
C LYS A 386 0.76 1.67 -20.87
N THR A 387 0.18 0.80 -21.69
CA THR A 387 0.28 0.84 -23.15
C THR A 387 -1.12 1.03 -23.73
N VAL A 388 -1.28 2.03 -24.59
CA VAL A 388 -2.58 2.38 -25.17
C VAL A 388 -2.52 2.15 -26.68
N ASP A 389 -3.39 1.29 -27.19
CA ASP A 389 -3.64 1.16 -28.63
C ASP A 389 -4.81 2.08 -28.98
N ALA A 390 -4.56 3.09 -29.81
CA ALA A 390 -5.55 4.08 -30.23
C ALA A 390 -5.47 4.34 -31.74
N ASN A 391 -6.62 4.60 -32.35
CA ASN A 391 -6.76 5.00 -33.74
C ASN A 391 -7.58 6.30 -33.86
N ALA A 392 -7.90 6.71 -35.09
CA ALA A 392 -8.70 7.90 -35.35
C ALA A 392 -10.11 7.85 -34.73
N ASP A 393 -10.62 6.66 -34.40
CA ASP A 393 -11.96 6.44 -33.84
C ASP A 393 -11.95 6.33 -32.29
N GLY A 394 -10.77 6.39 -31.66
CA GLY A 394 -10.61 6.39 -30.20
C GLY A 394 -9.63 5.34 -29.68
N VAL A 395 -9.67 5.11 -28.36
CA VAL A 395 -8.85 4.08 -27.69
C VAL A 395 -9.46 2.70 -27.93
N ARG A 396 -8.68 1.79 -28.52
CA ARG A 396 -9.07 0.42 -28.83
C ARG A 396 -8.79 -0.54 -27.68
N SER A 397 -7.62 -0.43 -27.05
CA SER A 397 -7.29 -1.20 -25.86
C SER A 397 -6.30 -0.47 -24.95
N VAL A 398 -6.36 -0.82 -23.67
CA VAL A 398 -5.37 -0.44 -22.67
C VAL A 398 -4.79 -1.75 -22.12
N ASP A 399 -3.48 -1.87 -22.18
CA ASP A 399 -2.72 -2.99 -21.64
C ASP A 399 -1.67 -2.48 -20.64
N TYR A 400 -1.13 -3.40 -19.83
CA TYR A 400 -0.08 -3.08 -18.87
C TYR A 400 1.13 -4.00 -19.09
N ARG A 401 2.29 -3.40 -19.32
CA ARG A 401 3.57 -4.10 -19.30
C ARG A 401 4.11 -4.09 -17.88
N ILE A 402 4.24 -5.27 -17.29
CA ILE A 402 4.71 -5.47 -15.91
C ILE A 402 6.14 -6.00 -15.96
N GLU A 403 7.06 -5.30 -15.33
CA GLU A 403 8.49 -5.61 -15.36
C GLU A 403 9.05 -5.64 -13.94
N LYS A 404 9.88 -6.64 -13.66
CA LYS A 404 10.66 -6.66 -12.43
C LYS A 404 11.88 -5.76 -12.61
N VAL A 405 11.98 -4.71 -11.79
CA VAL A 405 13.05 -3.72 -11.86
C VAL A 405 14.26 -4.20 -11.07
N ILE A 406 14.02 -4.70 -9.86
CA ILE A 406 15.04 -5.24 -8.97
C ILE A 406 14.40 -6.20 -7.97
N GLU A 407 15.16 -7.21 -7.54
CA GLU A 407 14.74 -8.15 -6.50
C GLU A 407 15.96 -8.59 -5.70
N ASP A 408 15.81 -8.67 -4.38
CA ASP A 408 16.89 -9.03 -3.47
C ASP A 408 16.49 -10.27 -2.66
N LYS A 409 16.75 -11.46 -3.24
CA LYS A 409 16.45 -12.76 -2.62
C LYS A 409 17.00 -12.90 -1.21
N ASP A 410 18.23 -12.47 -0.98
CA ASP A 410 18.94 -12.71 0.28
C ASP A 410 18.85 -11.51 1.22
N SER A 411 18.09 -10.47 0.84
CA SER A 411 17.98 -9.21 1.57
C SER A 411 19.34 -8.56 1.86
N LYS A 412 20.29 -8.67 0.91
CA LYS A 412 21.65 -8.14 1.03
C LYS A 412 21.63 -6.65 1.32
N VAL A 413 20.75 -5.91 0.65
CA VAL A 413 20.58 -4.46 0.76
C VAL A 413 19.12 -4.08 0.95
N ILE A 414 18.21 -4.61 0.12
CA ILE A 414 16.77 -4.29 0.17
C ILE A 414 16.07 -5.32 1.04
N ALA A 415 15.31 -4.86 2.04
CA ALA A 415 14.53 -5.75 2.89
C ALA A 415 13.14 -5.17 3.20
N GLY A 416 12.11 -5.99 3.08
CA GLY A 416 10.72 -5.67 3.44
C GLY A 416 10.20 -4.33 2.91
N ALA A 417 10.53 -4.02 1.65
CA ALA A 417 10.13 -2.76 1.01
C ALA A 417 8.60 -2.59 1.04
N THR A 418 8.15 -1.41 1.47
CA THR A 418 6.72 -1.03 1.54
C THR A 418 6.39 0.13 0.62
N THR A 419 7.35 1.02 0.33
CA THR A 419 7.21 2.04 -0.72
C THR A 419 8.46 2.11 -1.57
N VAL A 420 8.29 2.42 -2.85
CA VAL A 420 9.38 2.85 -3.75
C VAL A 420 9.00 4.15 -4.47
N ARG A 421 9.95 5.06 -4.62
CA ARG A 421 9.86 6.22 -5.51
C ARG A 421 10.97 6.14 -6.55
N HIS A 422 10.57 6.18 -7.81
CA HIS A 422 11.48 6.27 -8.94
C HIS A 422 11.71 7.73 -9.30
N ASP A 423 12.97 8.15 -9.26
CA ASP A 423 13.38 9.43 -9.80
C ASP A 423 13.55 9.33 -11.31
N ALA A 424 12.52 9.72 -12.06
CA ALA A 424 12.50 9.61 -13.51
C ALA A 424 13.60 10.42 -14.23
N ARG A 425 14.25 11.36 -13.53
CA ARG A 425 15.37 12.17 -14.04
C ARG A 425 16.68 11.40 -14.07
N THR A 426 16.99 10.67 -12.99
CA THR A 426 18.29 9.96 -12.85
C THR A 426 18.17 8.46 -12.98
N GLY A 427 16.95 7.92 -12.93
CA GLY A 427 16.67 6.49 -12.90
C GLY A 427 16.85 5.84 -11.53
N ARG A 428 17.19 6.62 -10.49
CA ARG A 428 17.34 6.14 -9.13
C ARG A 428 16.05 5.60 -8.54
N LEU A 429 16.17 4.61 -7.67
CA LEU A 429 15.10 4.15 -6.81
C LEU A 429 15.41 4.55 -5.37
N PHE A 430 14.45 5.18 -4.70
CA PHE A 430 14.42 5.31 -3.26
C PHE A 430 13.40 4.32 -2.72
N ILE A 431 13.82 3.47 -1.79
CA ILE A 431 13.01 2.37 -1.28
C ILE A 431 12.94 2.50 0.24
N ALA A 432 11.73 2.46 0.76
CA ALA A 432 11.40 2.60 2.16
C ALA A 432 10.70 1.33 2.68
N ALA A 433 10.69 1.15 3.99
CA ALA A 433 10.20 -0.07 4.62
C ALA A 433 9.60 0.22 6.00
N ALA A 434 8.43 -0.36 6.28
CA ALA A 434 7.66 -0.07 7.49
C ALA A 434 8.39 -0.35 8.81
N VAL A 435 9.30 -1.32 8.84
CA VAL A 435 9.92 -1.81 10.09
C VAL A 435 11.45 -1.92 10.03
N TYR A 436 12.09 -1.61 8.90
CA TYR A 436 13.54 -1.79 8.78
C TYR A 436 14.30 -0.52 9.21
N PRO A 437 15.50 -0.66 9.77
CA PRO A 437 16.23 0.46 10.36
C PRO A 437 16.99 1.33 9.33
N PHE A 438 16.51 1.42 8.09
CA PHE A 438 17.18 2.11 7.00
C PHE A 438 16.24 2.43 5.84
N LEU A 439 16.62 3.42 5.03
CA LEU A 439 16.17 3.55 3.63
C LEU A 439 17.18 2.88 2.70
N VAL A 440 16.78 2.60 1.46
CA VAL A 440 17.69 2.13 0.41
C VAL A 440 17.65 3.09 -0.78
N VAL A 441 18.82 3.37 -1.34
CA VAL A 441 18.95 4.02 -2.65
C VAL A 441 19.63 3.06 -3.62
N CYS A 442 19.07 2.95 -4.81
CA CYS A 442 19.64 2.18 -5.92
C CYS A 442 19.92 3.08 -7.11
N GLU A 443 21.18 3.15 -7.51
CA GLU A 443 21.65 3.88 -8.68
C GLU A 443 21.61 2.94 -9.89
N PRO A 444 20.97 3.29 -11.01
CA PRO A 444 21.04 2.47 -12.22
C PRO A 444 22.46 2.47 -12.78
N HIS A 445 22.91 1.33 -13.31
CA HIS A 445 24.15 1.30 -14.09
C HIS A 445 23.99 2.18 -15.33
N SER A 446 25.06 2.88 -15.71
CA SER A 446 25.09 3.62 -16.97
C SER A 446 24.81 2.66 -18.12
N SER A 447 23.91 3.06 -19.02
CA SER A 447 23.58 2.27 -20.23
C SER A 447 24.62 2.43 -21.31
#